data_AF-A0A936WP11-F1
#
_entry.id   AF-A0A936WP11-F1
#
_cell.length_a   1.000
_cell.length_b   1.000
_cell.length_c   1.000
_cell.angle_alpha   90.00
_cell.angle_beta   90.00
_cell.angle_gamma   90.00
#
_symmetry.space_group_name_H-M   'P 1'
#
loop_
_entity.id
_entity.type
_entity.pdbx_description
1 polymer ?
#
loop_
_entity_poly.entity_id
_entity_poly.type
_entity_poly.pdbx_seq_one_letter_code
_entity_poly.pdbx_strand_id
1 'polypeptide(L)'
;MGPSIIIDKSALEGLSVEEVLTLHRYYFVNVVPVLVTEVLADLSKEAKRGTPQEKVTEIAKKLLPGDVVVNAEFRMLIEGELGGHVIEPDFRPFVVHVVPVETAAGEAGFHVSETRESLALGRWRNRSFTDAEGISAELWRAMSTNPQAIVDLRAKWKGQSPFDGTVTTLEGALRLTDELLADPSKQSDWLQFIVSEFEVPVTQAPLIFLRWEQTDHSSLATFAPYAHHCCRVRIFFLLLVLNSLAGGTTDEVDLQYLYYMPFARVFTSNDMKFHGRVLPLFIKEKQDFVTGADLKADLRRLSKHLASLTDAEEIERFKKEPPLLPNSLTVSLWSKHFNWPRPRFADPRANDLAYHAKKAREVYDARPKPGRAPVHGEPSVMMTSASYGPNDFCYCKSGKTVSQCDCKFAMIFRPPPLAG
;
A
#
# COMPACT_ATOMS: atom_id res chain seq x y z
N MET A 1 0.32 -6.25 -15.12
CA MET A 1 -0.04 -5.94 -13.71
C MET A 1 -1.36 -5.18 -13.72
N GLY A 2 -2.25 -5.45 -12.78
CA GLY A 2 -3.55 -4.77 -12.70
C GLY A 2 -3.50 -3.47 -11.89
N PRO A 3 -4.67 -2.87 -11.59
CA PRO A 3 -4.77 -1.69 -10.74
C PRO A 3 -4.10 -1.89 -9.39
N SER A 4 -3.42 -0.86 -8.91
CA SER A 4 -2.91 -0.80 -7.55
C SER A 4 -4.07 -0.71 -6.56
N ILE A 5 -4.02 -1.52 -5.50
CA ILE A 5 -5.06 -1.60 -4.49
C ILE A 5 -4.48 -1.47 -3.08
N ILE A 6 -5.11 -0.64 -2.26
CA ILE A 6 -4.95 -0.64 -0.80
C ILE A 6 -6.14 -1.38 -0.21
N ILE A 7 -5.83 -2.35 0.65
CA ILE A 7 -6.81 -3.20 1.35
C ILE A 7 -6.60 -2.98 2.83
N ASP A 8 -7.63 -2.53 3.53
CA ASP A 8 -7.57 -2.48 4.99
C ASP A 8 -7.59 -3.89 5.60
N LYS A 9 -7.22 -3.99 6.86
CA LYS A 9 -7.20 -5.29 7.55
C LYS A 9 -8.57 -5.97 7.55
N SER A 10 -9.65 -5.21 7.73
CA SER A 10 -11.01 -5.75 7.82
C SER A 10 -11.50 -6.40 6.52
N ALA A 11 -11.09 -5.88 5.35
CA ALA A 11 -11.32 -6.47 4.05
C ALA A 11 -10.42 -7.69 3.81
N LEU A 12 -9.12 -7.57 4.09
CA LEU A 12 -8.14 -8.65 3.87
C LEU A 12 -8.48 -9.90 4.69
N GLU A 13 -8.85 -9.72 5.96
CA GLU A 13 -9.26 -10.82 6.84
C GLU A 13 -10.45 -11.59 6.29
N GLY A 14 -11.36 -10.92 5.57
CA GLY A 14 -12.55 -11.53 5.02
C GLY A 14 -12.28 -12.52 3.88
N LEU A 15 -11.12 -12.48 3.22
CA LEU A 15 -10.86 -13.26 2.01
C LEU A 15 -10.45 -14.71 2.31
N SER A 16 -10.97 -15.66 1.52
CA SER A 16 -10.47 -17.05 1.47
C SER A 16 -9.14 -17.15 0.72
N VAL A 17 -8.51 -18.33 0.75
CA VAL A 17 -7.28 -18.59 0.00
C VAL A 17 -7.49 -18.38 -1.51
N GLU A 18 -8.58 -18.90 -2.06
CA GLU A 18 -8.89 -18.77 -3.49
C GLU A 18 -9.17 -17.32 -3.88
N GLU A 19 -9.87 -16.58 -3.01
CA GLU A 19 -10.16 -15.16 -3.19
C GLU A 19 -8.83 -14.35 -3.15
N VAL A 20 -7.90 -14.67 -2.24
CA VAL A 20 -6.56 -14.05 -2.16
C VAL A 20 -5.72 -14.34 -3.41
N LEU A 21 -5.68 -15.59 -3.88
CA LEU A 21 -4.91 -15.94 -5.08
C LEU A 21 -5.44 -15.19 -6.31
N THR A 22 -6.75 -14.98 -6.37
CA THR A 22 -7.41 -14.22 -7.43
C THR A 22 -7.13 -12.72 -7.31
N LEU A 23 -7.11 -12.19 -6.09
CA LEU A 23 -6.71 -10.81 -5.81
C LEU A 23 -5.32 -10.54 -6.36
N HIS A 24 -4.33 -11.34 -5.97
CA HIS A 24 -2.93 -11.19 -6.42
C HIS A 24 -2.75 -11.50 -7.92
N ARG A 25 -3.73 -12.11 -8.58
CA ARG A 25 -3.70 -12.30 -10.04
C ARG A 25 -4.05 -11.01 -10.77
N TYR A 26 -5.02 -10.24 -10.26
CA TYR A 26 -5.62 -9.12 -11.00
C TYR A 26 -5.40 -7.75 -10.38
N TYR A 27 -4.79 -7.65 -9.21
CA TYR A 27 -4.47 -6.39 -8.56
C TYR A 27 -3.00 -6.38 -8.13
N PHE A 28 -2.45 -5.18 -8.06
CA PHE A 28 -1.13 -4.94 -7.49
C PHE A 28 -1.30 -4.42 -6.06
N VAL A 29 -1.06 -5.28 -5.07
CA VAL A 29 -1.40 -4.97 -3.68
C VAL A 29 -0.33 -4.05 -3.06
N ASN A 30 -0.74 -2.83 -2.75
CA ASN A 30 0.03 -1.84 -2.02
C ASN A 30 -0.19 -2.06 -0.52
N VAL A 31 0.79 -2.66 0.14
CA VAL A 31 0.76 -2.90 1.59
C VAL A 31 1.22 -1.64 2.29
N VAL A 32 0.28 -0.93 2.90
CA VAL A 32 0.59 0.27 3.69
C VAL A 32 1.17 -0.14 5.06
N PRO A 33 2.16 0.58 5.61
CA PRO A 33 2.76 0.28 6.91
C PRO A 33 1.76 0.12 8.07
N VAL A 34 0.65 0.87 8.07
CA VAL A 34 -0.40 0.72 9.10
C VAL A 34 -1.02 -0.68 9.07
N LEU A 35 -1.21 -1.30 7.90
CA LEU A 35 -1.71 -2.66 7.77
C LEU A 35 -0.75 -3.67 8.42
N VAL A 36 0.56 -3.51 8.20
CA VAL A 36 1.59 -4.39 8.80
C VAL A 36 1.53 -4.30 10.33
N THR A 37 1.40 -3.08 10.84
CA THR A 37 1.32 -2.82 12.28
C THR A 37 0.04 -3.38 12.88
N GLU A 38 -1.10 -3.21 12.21
CA GLU A 38 -2.36 -3.80 12.65
C GLU A 38 -2.35 -5.34 12.64
N VAL A 39 -1.67 -5.95 11.66
CA VAL A 39 -1.46 -7.40 11.61
C VAL A 39 -0.62 -7.85 12.80
N LEU A 40 0.49 -7.17 13.08
CA LEU A 40 1.33 -7.47 14.26
C LEU A 40 0.54 -7.35 15.56
N ALA A 41 -0.29 -6.30 15.68
CA ALA A 41 -1.10 -6.01 16.86
C ALA A 41 -2.16 -7.08 17.19
N ASP A 42 -2.37 -8.07 16.32
CA ASP A 42 -3.20 -9.23 16.68
C ASP A 42 -2.45 -10.26 17.55
N LEU A 43 -1.11 -10.17 17.69
CA LEU A 43 -0.37 -10.99 18.65
C LEU A 43 -0.80 -10.76 20.10
N SER A 44 -1.24 -9.54 20.43
CA SER A 44 -1.67 -9.16 21.78
C SER A 44 -3.19 -9.24 21.98
N LYS A 45 -3.94 -9.71 20.97
CA LYS A 45 -5.40 -9.81 21.02
C LYS A 45 -5.83 -11.24 21.37
N GLU A 46 -6.79 -11.37 22.29
CA GLU A 46 -7.45 -12.67 22.50
C GLU A 46 -8.10 -13.16 21.20
N ALA A 47 -7.63 -14.30 20.71
CA ALA A 47 -8.15 -14.91 19.50
C ALA A 47 -9.44 -15.66 19.81
N LYS A 48 -10.53 -15.34 19.11
CA LYS A 48 -11.81 -16.07 19.22
C LYS A 48 -11.69 -17.55 18.84
N ARG A 49 -10.72 -17.88 17.99
CA ARG A 49 -10.36 -19.23 17.52
C ARG A 49 -8.85 -19.28 17.30
N GLY A 50 -8.22 -20.38 17.72
CA GLY A 50 -6.78 -20.56 17.61
C GLY A 50 -6.00 -19.66 18.57
N THR A 51 -4.72 -19.48 18.28
CA THR A 51 -3.82 -18.58 19.05
C THR A 51 -3.67 -17.22 18.35
N PRO A 52 -3.25 -16.16 19.08
CA PRO A 52 -2.90 -14.88 18.47
C PRO A 52 -1.87 -15.03 17.33
N GLN A 53 -0.85 -15.87 17.52
CA GLN A 53 0.16 -16.19 16.53
C GLN A 53 -0.45 -16.82 15.27
N GLU A 54 -1.45 -17.70 15.43
CA GLU A 54 -2.16 -18.30 14.30
C GLU A 54 -2.95 -17.28 13.51
N LYS A 55 -3.59 -16.32 14.18
CA LYS A 55 -4.31 -15.23 13.52
C LYS A 55 -3.36 -14.36 12.71
N VAL A 56 -2.23 -13.94 13.29
CA VAL A 56 -1.21 -13.15 12.57
C VAL A 56 -0.64 -13.94 11.39
N THR A 57 -0.36 -15.23 11.58
CA THR A 57 0.12 -16.12 10.51
C THR A 57 -0.89 -16.22 9.37
N GLU A 58 -2.18 -16.38 9.68
CA GLU A 58 -3.25 -16.48 8.69
C GLU A 58 -3.31 -15.23 7.81
N ILE A 59 -3.26 -14.04 8.41
CA ILE A 59 -3.32 -12.78 7.67
C ILE A 59 -2.03 -12.55 6.87
N ALA A 60 -0.87 -12.80 7.47
CA ALA A 60 0.42 -12.68 6.80
C ALA A 60 0.50 -13.59 5.55
N LYS A 61 -0.10 -14.79 5.59
CA LYS A 61 -0.17 -15.70 4.43
C LYS A 61 -1.03 -15.16 3.28
N LYS A 62 -1.90 -14.19 3.54
CA LYS A 62 -2.68 -13.51 2.48
C LYS A 62 -1.87 -12.45 1.73
N LEU A 63 -0.73 -12.04 2.27
CA LEU A 63 0.22 -11.12 1.63
C LEU A 63 1.31 -11.94 0.94
N LEU A 64 1.03 -12.34 -0.31
CA LEU A 64 1.88 -13.25 -1.07
C LEU A 64 3.26 -12.62 -1.35
N PRO A 65 4.37 -13.32 -1.04
CA PRO A 65 5.69 -12.83 -1.39
C PRO A 65 5.78 -12.59 -2.91
N GLY A 66 6.48 -11.53 -3.32
CA GLY A 66 6.68 -11.17 -4.72
C GLY A 66 5.48 -10.53 -5.44
N ASP A 67 4.28 -10.60 -4.88
CA ASP A 67 3.06 -9.97 -5.43
C ASP A 67 2.59 -8.72 -4.66
N VAL A 68 3.21 -8.47 -3.50
CA VAL A 68 2.98 -7.27 -2.67
C VAL A 68 4.18 -6.35 -2.69
N VAL A 69 3.92 -5.06 -2.51
CA VAL A 69 4.96 -4.06 -2.20
C VAL A 69 4.56 -3.34 -0.92
N VAL A 70 5.48 -3.30 0.05
CA VAL A 70 5.30 -2.46 1.24
C VAL A 70 5.66 -1.03 0.87
N ASN A 71 4.71 -0.12 1.06
CA ASN A 71 4.93 1.32 0.83
C ASN A 71 5.93 1.88 1.85
N ALA A 72 6.67 2.91 1.44
CA ALA A 72 7.44 3.72 2.37
C ALA A 72 6.53 4.32 3.46
N GLU A 73 7.07 4.54 4.65
CA GLU A 73 6.30 5.11 5.76
C GLU A 73 5.98 6.60 5.50
N PHE A 74 4.75 7.02 5.78
CA PHE A 74 4.24 8.34 5.38
C PHE A 74 5.02 9.51 5.98
N ARG A 75 5.54 9.42 7.21
CA ARG A 75 6.37 10.46 7.82
C ARG A 75 7.70 10.57 7.10
N MET A 76 8.30 9.44 6.70
CA MET A 76 9.51 9.44 5.86
C MET A 76 9.25 10.13 4.52
N LEU A 77 8.08 9.90 3.90
CA LEU A 77 7.69 10.56 2.66
C LEU A 77 7.46 12.06 2.84
N ILE A 78 6.82 12.49 3.93
CA ILE A 78 6.63 13.90 4.29
C ILE A 78 7.99 14.57 4.52
N GLU A 79 8.86 13.98 5.35
CA GLU A 79 10.21 14.48 5.59
C GLU A 79 10.98 14.64 4.28
N GLY A 80 10.97 13.60 3.44
CA GLY A 80 11.62 13.63 2.14
C GLY A 80 11.10 14.73 1.22
N GLU A 81 9.77 14.87 1.10
CA GLU A 81 9.15 15.87 0.23
C GLU A 81 9.45 17.30 0.70
N LEU A 82 9.35 17.55 2.00
CA LEU A 82 9.71 18.83 2.61
C LEU A 82 11.21 19.13 2.46
N GLY A 83 12.06 18.10 2.46
CA GLY A 83 13.48 18.19 2.17
C GLY A 83 13.84 18.41 0.69
N GLY A 84 12.88 18.28 -0.23
CA GLY A 84 13.06 18.53 -1.67
C GLY A 84 13.03 17.29 -2.56
N HIS A 85 12.74 16.11 -2.03
CA HIS A 85 12.47 14.94 -2.84
C HIS A 85 11.10 15.04 -3.53
N VAL A 86 11.01 14.55 -4.76
CA VAL A 86 9.74 14.54 -5.49
C VAL A 86 8.95 13.30 -5.10
N ILE A 87 7.74 13.50 -4.55
CA ILE A 87 6.79 12.44 -4.27
C ILE A 87 5.61 12.55 -5.25
N GLU A 88 5.65 11.78 -6.33
CA GLU A 88 4.60 11.84 -7.35
C GLU A 88 3.40 10.96 -6.97
N PRO A 89 2.17 11.52 -6.91
CA PRO A 89 0.95 10.77 -6.61
C PRO A 89 0.42 10.06 -7.87
N ASP A 90 1.22 9.17 -8.46
CA ASP A 90 0.91 8.49 -9.72
C ASP A 90 0.13 7.16 -9.55
N PHE A 91 -0.42 6.99 -8.34
CA PHE A 91 -1.16 5.82 -7.89
C PHE A 91 -0.34 4.53 -7.87
N ARG A 92 0.99 4.59 -7.80
CA ARG A 92 1.85 3.42 -7.54
C ARG A 92 2.42 3.49 -6.12
N PRO A 93 2.72 2.36 -5.48
CA PRO A 93 3.43 2.35 -4.20
C PRO A 93 4.75 3.10 -4.29
N PHE A 94 5.05 3.92 -3.30
CA PHE A 94 6.36 4.56 -3.20
C PHE A 94 7.32 3.58 -2.51
N VAL A 95 8.46 3.30 -3.16
CA VAL A 95 9.47 2.36 -2.64
C VAL A 95 10.73 3.10 -2.23
N VAL A 96 11.30 2.70 -1.11
CA VAL A 96 12.56 3.24 -0.56
C VAL A 96 13.65 2.18 -0.57
N HIS A 97 14.88 2.58 -0.26
CA HIS A 97 16.06 1.69 -0.25
C HIS A 97 16.35 1.01 -1.59
N VAL A 98 16.09 1.73 -2.70
CA VAL A 98 16.40 1.25 -4.04
C VAL A 98 17.89 1.37 -4.33
N VAL A 99 18.46 0.32 -4.92
CA VAL A 99 19.86 0.28 -5.37
C VAL A 99 19.87 0.53 -6.87
N PRO A 100 20.50 1.60 -7.38
CA PRO A 100 20.69 1.78 -8.82
C PRO A 100 21.52 0.63 -9.39
N VAL A 101 21.07 0.07 -10.50
CA VAL A 101 21.73 -1.05 -11.18
C VAL A 101 21.91 -0.76 -12.66
N GLU A 102 22.90 -1.42 -13.26
CA GLU A 102 23.11 -1.41 -14.70
C GLU A 102 23.13 -2.85 -15.22
N THR A 103 22.35 -3.13 -16.27
CA THR A 103 22.35 -4.44 -16.93
C THR A 103 23.64 -4.66 -17.69
N ALA A 104 23.93 -5.91 -18.08
CA ALA A 104 25.05 -6.23 -18.96
C ALA A 104 24.99 -5.50 -20.32
N ALA A 105 23.79 -5.08 -20.74
CA ALA A 105 23.56 -4.30 -21.96
C ALA A 105 23.71 -2.77 -21.76
N GLY A 106 24.05 -2.32 -20.55
CA GLY A 106 24.23 -0.90 -20.22
C GLY A 106 22.94 -0.14 -19.89
N GLU A 107 21.81 -0.84 -19.73
CA GLU A 107 20.52 -0.23 -19.37
C GLU A 107 20.49 0.08 -17.87
N ALA A 108 20.07 1.29 -17.51
CA ALA A 108 19.93 1.70 -16.12
C ALA A 108 18.58 1.26 -15.54
N GLY A 109 18.59 0.87 -14.27
CA GLY A 109 17.40 0.45 -13.56
C GLY A 109 17.56 0.53 -12.06
N PHE A 110 16.64 -0.12 -11.36
CA PHE A 110 16.66 -0.22 -9.90
C PHE A 110 16.49 -1.66 -9.44
N HIS A 111 17.20 -2.00 -8.36
CA HIS A 111 16.93 -3.15 -7.53
C HIS A 111 16.28 -2.70 -6.23
N VAL A 112 15.04 -3.14 -6.01
CA VAL A 112 14.29 -2.97 -4.77
C VAL A 112 14.52 -4.20 -3.90
N SER A 113 15.25 -3.99 -2.80
CA SER A 113 15.49 -5.04 -1.81
C SER A 113 14.26 -5.22 -0.90
N GLU A 114 14.19 -6.37 -0.21
CA GLU A 114 13.14 -6.58 0.78
C GLU A 114 13.26 -5.58 1.93
N THR A 115 12.15 -4.94 2.28
CA THR A 115 12.08 -4.05 3.46
C THR A 115 12.05 -4.87 4.75
N ARG A 116 12.26 -4.19 5.89
CA ARG A 116 12.18 -4.83 7.21
C ARG A 116 10.79 -5.46 7.46
N GLU A 117 9.75 -4.80 6.98
CA GLU A 117 8.36 -5.22 7.05
C GLU A 117 8.12 -6.46 6.18
N SER A 118 8.64 -6.49 4.95
CA SER A 118 8.56 -7.67 4.07
C SER A 118 9.23 -8.90 4.68
N LEU A 119 10.42 -8.70 5.29
CA LEU A 119 11.12 -9.76 6.03
C LEU A 119 10.33 -10.21 7.27
N ALA A 120 9.69 -9.27 7.99
CA ALA A 120 8.82 -9.60 9.13
C ALA A 120 7.60 -10.42 8.71
N LEU A 121 6.89 -10.01 7.66
CA LEU A 121 5.80 -10.77 7.07
C LEU A 121 6.26 -12.19 6.69
N GLY A 122 7.47 -12.34 6.14
CA GLY A 122 8.07 -13.65 5.86
C GLY A 122 8.23 -14.54 7.10
N ARG A 123 8.69 -13.99 8.22
CA ARG A 123 8.75 -14.74 9.49
C ARG A 123 7.36 -15.09 9.99
N TRP A 124 6.43 -14.14 9.97
CA TRP A 124 5.07 -14.35 10.48
C TRP A 124 4.30 -15.41 9.69
N ARG A 125 4.46 -15.46 8.36
CA ARG A 125 3.91 -16.56 7.52
C ARG A 125 4.36 -17.96 7.96
N ASN A 126 5.54 -18.03 8.57
CA ASN A 126 6.16 -19.26 9.05
C ASN A 126 6.06 -19.43 10.58
N ARG A 127 5.13 -18.72 11.24
CA ARG A 127 4.92 -18.75 12.69
C ARG A 127 6.17 -18.38 13.52
N SER A 128 7.08 -17.61 12.93
CA SER A 128 8.27 -17.11 13.61
C SER A 128 8.05 -15.65 14.03
N PHE A 129 8.20 -15.39 15.32
CA PHE A 129 8.02 -14.07 15.93
C PHE A 129 9.17 -13.83 16.91
N THR A 130 9.56 -12.58 17.05
CA THR A 130 10.57 -12.11 18.00
C THR A 130 9.91 -11.55 19.25
N ASP A 131 10.63 -11.54 20.37
CA ASP A 131 10.12 -10.94 21.62
C ASP A 131 9.83 -9.44 21.46
N ALA A 132 10.67 -8.74 20.69
CA ALA A 132 10.47 -7.33 20.36
C ALA A 132 9.16 -7.07 19.59
N GLU A 133 8.76 -7.99 18.70
CA GLU A 133 7.47 -7.94 17.99
C GLU A 133 6.30 -8.15 18.96
N GLY A 134 6.43 -9.05 19.95
CA GLY A 134 5.44 -9.22 21.01
C GLY A 134 5.23 -7.95 21.84
N ILE A 135 6.33 -7.34 22.31
CA ILE A 135 6.30 -6.08 23.06
C ILE A 135 5.69 -4.96 22.21
N SER A 136 6.07 -4.87 20.93
CA SER A 136 5.54 -3.87 20.01
C SER A 136 4.04 -4.02 19.79
N ALA A 137 3.54 -5.26 19.70
CA ALA A 137 2.11 -5.54 19.56
C ALA A 137 1.31 -5.12 20.81
N GLU A 138 1.85 -5.35 22.01
CA GLU A 138 1.24 -4.91 23.27
C GLU A 138 1.20 -3.38 23.37
N LEU A 139 2.34 -2.71 23.13
CA LEU A 139 2.45 -1.27 23.17
C LEU A 139 1.50 -0.61 22.14
N TRP A 140 1.49 -1.11 20.91
CA TRP A 140 0.60 -0.59 19.87
C TRP A 140 -0.86 -0.67 20.30
N ARG A 141 -1.32 -1.82 20.83
CA ARG A 141 -2.70 -1.96 21.31
C ARG A 141 -3.01 -1.01 22.45
N ALA A 142 -2.10 -0.89 23.42
CA ALA A 142 -2.28 -0.01 24.56
C ALA A 142 -2.48 1.45 24.10
N MET A 143 -1.73 1.90 23.10
CA MET A 143 -1.86 3.25 22.54
C MET A 143 -3.08 3.40 21.63
N SER A 144 -3.27 2.49 20.68
CA SER A 144 -4.27 2.58 19.60
C SER A 144 -5.70 2.29 20.05
N THR A 145 -5.89 1.80 21.28
CA THR A 145 -7.22 1.55 21.84
C THR A 145 -7.50 2.38 23.09
N ASN A 146 -6.58 3.28 23.46
CA ASN A 146 -6.70 4.15 24.62
C ASN A 146 -7.85 5.17 24.41
N PRO A 147 -8.96 5.09 25.17
CA PRO A 147 -10.04 6.05 25.06
C PRO A 147 -9.62 7.47 25.43
N GLN A 148 -8.59 7.61 26.26
CA GLN A 148 -8.06 8.91 26.68
C GLN A 148 -7.38 9.65 25.52
N ALA A 149 -6.88 8.96 24.49
CA ALA A 149 -6.19 9.59 23.36
C ALA A 149 -7.10 10.61 22.64
N ILE A 150 -8.37 10.27 22.39
CA ILE A 150 -9.33 11.18 21.76
C ILE A 150 -9.73 12.34 22.70
N VAL A 151 -9.81 12.07 24.01
CA VAL A 151 -10.10 13.10 25.01
C VAL A 151 -8.96 14.12 25.07
N ASP A 152 -7.72 13.64 25.11
CA ASP A 152 -6.51 14.47 25.14
C ASP A 152 -6.37 15.25 23.83
N LEU A 153 -6.65 14.62 22.68
CA LEU A 153 -6.64 15.30 21.38
C LEU A 153 -7.66 16.44 21.34
N ARG A 154 -8.90 16.17 21.81
CA ARG A 154 -9.93 17.21 21.91
C ARG A 154 -9.51 18.32 22.86
N ALA A 155 -8.96 17.98 24.03
CA ALA A 155 -8.50 18.96 25.01
C ALA A 155 -7.35 19.83 24.47
N LYS A 156 -6.42 19.24 23.72
CA LYS A 156 -5.31 19.93 23.05
C LYS A 156 -5.83 21.00 22.11
N TRP A 157 -6.77 20.67 21.23
CA TRP A 157 -7.18 21.57 20.14
C TRP A 157 -8.42 22.42 20.40
N LYS A 158 -9.18 22.15 21.47
CA LYS A 158 -10.41 22.90 21.78
C LYS A 158 -10.13 24.39 22.00
N GLY A 159 -10.82 25.23 21.24
CA GLY A 159 -10.70 26.70 21.32
C GLY A 159 -9.42 27.26 20.72
N GLN A 160 -8.58 26.44 20.09
CA GLN A 160 -7.45 26.93 19.32
C GLN A 160 -7.91 27.39 17.94
N SER A 161 -7.58 28.62 17.57
CA SER A 161 -7.71 29.06 16.19
C SER A 161 -6.72 28.29 15.29
N PRO A 162 -7.11 27.86 14.08
CA PRO A 162 -8.38 28.14 13.40
C PRO A 162 -9.41 26.98 13.48
N PHE A 163 -9.33 26.15 14.51
CA PHE A 163 -10.20 24.97 14.70
C PHE A 163 -11.44 25.26 15.57
N ASP A 164 -11.76 26.53 15.80
CA ASP A 164 -12.90 27.01 16.58
C ASP A 164 -14.23 27.00 15.79
N GLY A 165 -14.18 26.69 14.49
CA GLY A 165 -15.34 26.54 13.63
C GLY A 165 -16.24 25.36 14.02
N THR A 166 -17.56 25.58 13.97
CA THR A 166 -18.57 24.53 14.17
C THR A 166 -18.93 23.87 12.84
N VAL A 167 -18.83 22.54 12.76
CA VAL A 167 -19.24 21.75 11.59
C VAL A 167 -20.16 20.60 12.00
N THR A 168 -21.24 20.39 11.25
CA THR A 168 -22.27 19.38 11.58
C THR A 168 -22.30 18.20 10.58
N THR A 169 -21.58 18.30 9.46
CA THR A 169 -21.48 17.24 8.46
C THR A 169 -20.04 17.01 8.03
N LEU A 170 -19.75 15.83 7.47
CA LEU A 170 -18.41 15.51 6.98
C LEU A 170 -18.03 16.42 5.80
N GLU A 171 -18.96 16.70 4.90
CA GLU A 171 -18.76 17.62 3.78
C GLU A 171 -18.49 19.04 4.28
N GLY A 172 -19.13 19.46 5.37
CA GLY A 172 -18.86 20.74 6.04
C GLY A 172 -17.45 20.80 6.61
N ALA A 173 -17.00 19.73 7.29
CA ALA A 173 -15.64 19.61 7.79
C ALA A 173 -14.61 19.64 6.65
N LEU A 174 -14.90 18.98 5.52
CA LEU A 174 -14.01 18.99 4.37
C LEU A 174 -13.92 20.36 3.71
N ARG A 175 -15.06 21.05 3.52
CA ARG A 175 -15.05 22.42 2.98
C ARG A 175 -14.26 23.38 3.87
N LEU A 176 -14.49 23.32 5.19
CA LEU A 176 -13.73 24.16 6.13
C LEU A 176 -12.23 23.82 6.09
N THR A 177 -11.86 22.55 6.01
CA THR A 177 -10.46 22.14 5.82
C THR A 177 -9.84 22.76 4.57
N ASP A 178 -10.56 22.71 3.46
CA ASP A 178 -10.09 23.25 2.17
C ASP A 178 -9.97 24.78 2.22
N GLU A 179 -10.91 25.47 2.87
CA GLU A 179 -10.85 26.92 3.10
C GLU A 179 -9.65 27.31 3.96
N LEU A 180 -9.40 26.58 5.06
CA LEU A 180 -8.28 26.80 5.96
C LEU A 180 -6.92 26.63 5.26
N LEU A 181 -6.78 25.58 4.46
CA LEU A 181 -5.54 25.31 3.71
C LEU A 181 -5.33 26.24 2.52
N ALA A 182 -6.40 26.85 2.00
CA ALA A 182 -6.32 27.79 0.89
C ALA A 182 -5.89 29.21 1.33
N ASP A 183 -5.97 29.54 2.62
CA ASP A 183 -5.59 30.86 3.14
C ASP A 183 -4.09 31.15 2.91
N PRO A 184 -3.73 32.12 2.04
CA PRO A 184 -2.34 32.44 1.75
C PRO A 184 -1.58 32.98 2.98
N SER A 185 -2.27 33.62 3.92
CA SER A 185 -1.65 34.18 5.13
C SER A 185 -1.24 33.11 6.14
N LYS A 186 -1.72 31.88 5.97
CA LYS A 186 -1.52 30.76 6.89
C LYS A 186 -0.55 29.69 6.41
N GLN A 187 0.04 29.85 5.22
CA GLN A 187 0.88 28.80 4.63
C GLN A 187 2.10 28.44 5.49
N SER A 188 2.77 29.42 6.09
CA SER A 188 3.88 29.18 7.02
C SER A 188 3.42 28.52 8.33
N ASP A 189 2.25 28.91 8.86
CA ASP A 189 1.64 28.28 10.03
C ASP A 189 1.34 26.79 9.75
N TRP A 190 0.83 26.48 8.55
CA TRP A 190 0.57 25.11 8.12
C TRP A 190 1.85 24.30 7.91
N LEU A 191 2.93 24.92 7.42
CA LEU A 191 4.23 24.26 7.33
C LEU A 191 4.72 23.87 8.73
N GLN A 192 4.61 24.78 9.69
CA GLN A 192 4.95 24.51 11.09
C GLN A 192 4.06 23.42 11.69
N PHE A 193 2.76 23.45 11.41
CA PHE A 193 1.84 22.39 11.81
C PHE A 193 2.29 21.03 11.27
N ILE A 194 2.64 20.92 9.98
CA ILE A 194 3.10 19.67 9.36
C ILE A 194 4.38 19.17 10.06
N VAL A 195 5.37 20.05 10.22
CA VAL A 195 6.65 19.70 10.86
C VAL A 195 6.43 19.15 12.27
N SER A 196 5.54 19.78 13.05
CA SER A 196 5.25 19.35 14.42
C SER A 196 4.37 18.11 14.49
N GLU A 197 3.31 18.04 13.68
CA GLU A 197 2.27 17.00 13.79
C GLU A 197 2.74 15.66 13.20
N PHE A 198 3.60 15.71 12.19
CA PHE A 198 4.18 14.52 11.58
C PHE A 198 5.58 14.18 12.11
N GLU A 199 6.00 14.85 13.20
CA GLU A 199 7.24 14.57 13.94
C GLU A 199 8.49 14.61 13.06
N VAL A 200 8.54 15.59 12.14
CA VAL A 200 9.73 15.80 11.30
C VAL A 200 10.95 16.08 12.20
N PRO A 201 12.10 15.44 11.97
CA PRO A 201 13.25 15.59 12.85
C PRO A 201 13.66 17.06 13.04
N VAL A 202 13.91 17.45 14.29
CA VAL A 202 14.30 18.83 14.65
C VAL A 202 15.55 19.33 13.92
N THR A 203 16.41 18.41 13.47
CA THR A 203 17.60 18.70 12.68
C THR A 203 17.27 19.07 11.23
N GLN A 204 16.13 18.64 10.69
CA GLN A 204 15.68 18.94 9.33
C GLN A 204 14.83 20.21 9.26
N ALA A 205 14.11 20.55 10.34
CA ALA A 205 13.19 21.69 10.35
C ALA A 205 13.81 23.02 9.85
N PRO A 206 15.02 23.45 10.28
CA PRO A 206 15.62 24.68 9.78
C PRO A 206 15.90 24.65 8.27
N LEU A 207 16.29 23.49 7.73
CA LEU A 207 16.55 23.33 6.29
C LEU A 207 15.26 23.41 5.48
N ILE A 208 14.17 22.86 6.01
CA ILE A 208 12.84 22.91 5.40
C ILE A 208 12.31 24.34 5.34
N PHE A 209 12.40 25.10 6.44
CA PHE A 209 11.97 26.51 6.46
C PHE A 209 12.84 27.39 5.56
N LEU A 210 14.16 27.18 5.57
CA LEU A 210 15.06 27.88 4.66
C LEU A 210 14.69 27.59 3.20
N ARG A 211 14.41 26.33 2.86
CA ARG A 211 13.96 25.96 1.51
C ARG A 211 12.66 26.68 1.17
N TRP A 212 11.64 26.62 2.05
CA TRP A 212 10.36 27.30 1.86
C TRP A 212 10.54 28.79 1.55
N GLU A 213 11.33 29.51 2.35
CA GLU A 213 11.63 30.94 2.17
C GLU A 213 12.36 31.25 0.86
N GLN A 214 13.13 30.29 0.33
CA GLN A 214 13.87 30.42 -0.91
C GLN A 214 13.06 30.01 -2.15
N THR A 215 11.86 29.44 -1.98
CA THR A 215 11.01 29.09 -3.12
C THR A 215 10.06 30.21 -3.48
N ASP A 216 9.73 30.32 -4.76
CA ASP A 216 8.66 31.19 -5.23
C ASP A 216 7.25 30.60 -4.97
N HIS A 217 7.15 29.47 -4.27
CA HIS A 217 5.86 28.84 -3.99
C HIS A 217 5.09 29.66 -2.95
N SER A 218 3.91 30.13 -3.34
CA SER A 218 2.99 30.81 -2.44
C SER A 218 2.07 29.85 -1.68
N SER A 219 2.20 28.53 -1.89
CA SER A 219 1.32 27.53 -1.27
C SER A 219 1.99 26.18 -1.03
N LEU A 220 1.61 25.54 0.09
CA LEU A 220 2.03 24.18 0.42
C LEU A 220 1.61 23.16 -0.62
N ALA A 221 0.44 23.35 -1.24
CA ALA A 221 -0.07 22.48 -2.28
C ALA A 221 0.86 22.39 -3.51
N THR A 222 1.67 23.43 -3.76
CA THR A 222 2.66 23.43 -4.86
C THR A 222 4.07 23.13 -4.39
N PHE A 223 4.43 23.55 -3.17
CA PHE A 223 5.74 23.30 -2.55
C PHE A 223 5.97 21.82 -2.19
N ALA A 224 4.95 21.18 -1.59
CA ALA A 224 4.98 19.81 -1.08
C ALA A 224 3.57 19.18 -1.18
N PRO A 225 3.14 18.75 -2.39
CA PRO A 225 1.79 18.25 -2.63
C PRO A 225 1.35 17.06 -1.76
N TYR A 226 2.26 16.14 -1.45
CA TYR A 226 1.98 14.96 -0.61
C TYR A 226 1.83 15.35 0.87
N ALA A 227 2.72 16.19 1.40
CA ALA A 227 2.63 16.73 2.75
C ALA A 227 1.36 17.56 2.93
N HIS A 228 0.98 18.36 1.91
CA HIS A 228 -0.30 19.07 1.88
C HIS A 228 -1.49 18.10 1.91
N HIS A 229 -1.46 16.99 1.16
CA HIS A 229 -2.49 15.95 1.24
C HIS A 229 -2.62 15.35 2.65
N CYS A 230 -1.49 15.02 3.28
CA CYS A 230 -1.50 14.47 4.65
C CYS A 230 -2.01 15.51 5.67
N CYS A 231 -1.62 16.77 5.52
CA CYS A 231 -2.12 17.89 6.33
C CYS A 231 -3.64 18.04 6.19
N ARG A 232 -4.16 17.99 4.96
CA ARG A 232 -5.60 18.03 4.66
C ARG A 232 -6.36 16.90 5.36
N VAL A 233 -5.88 15.67 5.25
CA VAL A 233 -6.47 14.51 5.94
C VAL A 233 -6.46 14.73 7.46
N ARG A 234 -5.37 15.27 8.01
CA ARG A 234 -5.22 15.49 9.45
C ARG A 234 -6.13 16.61 9.98
N ILE A 235 -6.17 17.77 9.34
CA ILE A 235 -7.05 18.90 9.71
C ILE A 235 -8.51 18.48 9.64
N PHE A 236 -8.90 17.78 8.57
CA PHE A 236 -10.24 17.21 8.44
C PHE A 236 -10.61 16.34 9.64
N PHE A 237 -9.72 15.42 10.02
CA PHE A 237 -9.95 14.55 11.18
C PHE A 237 -10.06 15.33 12.51
N LEU A 238 -9.20 16.31 12.73
CA LEU A 238 -9.27 17.18 13.92
C LEU A 238 -10.63 17.87 14.01
N LEU A 239 -11.13 18.43 12.90
CA LEU A 239 -12.45 19.04 12.85
C LEU A 239 -13.57 18.05 13.16
N LEU A 240 -13.48 16.81 12.65
CA LEU A 240 -14.46 15.76 12.99
C LEU A 240 -14.46 15.43 14.49
N VAL A 241 -13.28 15.28 15.11
CA VAL A 241 -13.15 14.94 16.54
C VAL A 241 -13.66 16.07 17.44
N LEU A 242 -13.30 17.32 17.10
CA LEU A 242 -13.73 18.52 17.83
C LEU A 242 -15.24 18.72 17.76
N ASN A 243 -15.87 18.33 16.66
CA ASN A 243 -17.31 18.45 16.44
C ASN A 243 -18.07 17.13 16.68
N SER A 244 -17.43 16.11 17.28
CA SER A 244 -18.03 14.81 17.62
C SER A 244 -18.65 14.05 16.43
N LEU A 245 -18.12 14.25 15.22
CA LEU A 245 -18.47 13.52 14.00
C LEU A 245 -17.63 12.25 13.79
N ALA A 246 -16.50 12.17 14.49
CA ALA A 246 -15.60 11.03 14.66
C ALA A 246 -15.05 11.01 16.11
N GLY A 247 -14.26 9.98 16.45
CA GLY A 247 -13.66 9.84 17.78
C GLY A 247 -13.76 8.43 18.38
N GLY A 248 -13.95 7.41 17.54
CA GLY A 248 -13.70 6.03 17.92
C GLY A 248 -12.23 5.82 18.27
N THR A 249 -11.94 4.84 19.13
CA THR A 249 -10.58 4.60 19.62
C THR A 249 -9.60 4.24 18.50
N THR A 250 -10.08 3.61 17.43
CA THR A 250 -9.27 3.21 16.27
C THR A 250 -9.34 4.18 15.11
N ASP A 251 -10.16 5.23 15.16
CA ASP A 251 -10.36 6.13 14.02
C ASP A 251 -9.04 6.79 13.57
N GLU A 252 -8.11 7.03 14.50
CA GLU A 252 -6.76 7.53 14.20
C GLU A 252 -5.92 6.53 13.38
N VAL A 253 -6.09 5.23 13.65
CA VAL A 253 -5.43 4.16 12.89
C VAL A 253 -6.06 4.05 11.50
N ASP A 254 -7.39 4.07 11.44
CA ASP A 254 -8.14 4.05 10.18
C ASP A 254 -7.78 5.28 9.32
N LEU A 255 -7.60 6.45 9.92
CA LEU A 255 -7.15 7.67 9.24
C LEU A 255 -5.83 7.47 8.47
N GLN A 256 -4.89 6.68 9.01
CA GLN A 256 -3.57 6.52 8.38
C GLN A 256 -3.66 5.88 6.99
N TYR A 257 -4.68 5.06 6.71
CA TYR A 257 -4.90 4.55 5.35
C TYR A 257 -5.11 5.68 4.34
N LEU A 258 -5.71 6.80 4.75
CA LEU A 258 -5.96 7.94 3.88
C LEU A 258 -4.67 8.67 3.45
N TYR A 259 -3.60 8.61 4.26
CA TYR A 259 -2.30 9.17 3.87
C TYR A 259 -1.69 8.47 2.67
N TYR A 260 -2.10 7.23 2.40
CA TYR A 260 -1.63 6.46 1.25
C TYR A 260 -2.56 6.53 0.05
N MET A 261 -3.62 7.35 0.12
CA MET A 261 -4.52 7.55 -1.02
C MET A 261 -3.79 7.86 -2.33
N PRO A 262 -2.81 8.77 -2.36
CA PRO A 262 -2.02 9.07 -3.55
C PRO A 262 -1.37 7.88 -4.27
N PHE A 263 -1.21 6.73 -3.59
CA PHE A 263 -0.43 5.59 -4.06
C PHE A 263 -1.27 4.37 -4.46
N ALA A 264 -2.58 4.53 -4.64
CA ALA A 264 -3.43 3.47 -5.19
C ALA A 264 -4.58 3.97 -6.04
N ARG A 265 -5.02 3.13 -6.98
CA ARG A 265 -6.21 3.36 -7.80
C ARG A 265 -7.47 2.85 -7.12
N VAL A 266 -7.35 1.77 -6.33
CA VAL A 266 -8.50 1.13 -5.68
C VAL A 266 -8.29 1.11 -4.18
N PHE A 267 -9.32 1.47 -3.43
CA PHE A 267 -9.39 1.35 -1.98
C PHE A 267 -10.46 0.34 -1.64
N THR A 268 -10.16 -0.56 -0.71
CA THR A 268 -11.17 -1.47 -0.19
C THR A 268 -11.12 -1.57 1.32
N SER A 269 -12.33 -1.54 1.91
CA SER A 269 -12.53 -1.68 3.34
C SER A 269 -13.85 -2.35 3.66
N ASN A 270 -13.91 -3.09 4.76
CA ASN A 270 -15.15 -3.52 5.40
C ASN A 270 -15.54 -2.64 6.61
N ASP A 271 -14.74 -1.65 6.98
CA ASP A 271 -15.13 -0.66 7.97
C ASP A 271 -16.07 0.38 7.37
N MET A 272 -17.37 0.18 7.59
CA MET A 272 -18.39 1.13 7.14
C MET A 272 -18.62 2.28 8.13
N LYS A 273 -17.99 2.25 9.32
CA LYS A 273 -18.19 3.28 10.35
C LYS A 273 -17.30 4.49 10.15
N PHE A 274 -16.06 4.28 9.72
CA PHE A 274 -15.13 5.35 9.39
C PHE A 274 -14.83 5.35 7.89
N HIS A 275 -14.17 4.33 7.34
CA HIS A 275 -13.76 4.30 5.94
C HIS A 275 -14.93 4.46 4.95
N GLY A 276 -16.04 3.74 5.15
CA GLY A 276 -17.21 3.82 4.28
C GLY A 276 -17.88 5.21 4.21
N ARG A 277 -17.66 6.05 5.23
CA ARG A 277 -18.16 7.44 5.29
C ARG A 277 -17.14 8.45 4.79
N VAL A 278 -15.86 8.22 5.08
CA VAL A 278 -14.79 9.20 4.85
C VAL A 278 -14.13 9.04 3.48
N LEU A 279 -13.81 7.82 3.04
CA LEU A 279 -13.11 7.58 1.76
C LEU A 279 -13.83 8.22 0.56
N PRO A 280 -15.18 8.13 0.40
CA PRO A 280 -15.86 8.73 -0.73
C PRO A 280 -15.63 10.25 -0.89
N LEU A 281 -15.27 10.95 0.19
CA LEU A 281 -15.00 12.39 0.19
C LEU A 281 -13.57 12.74 -0.30
N PHE A 282 -12.66 11.76 -0.30
CA PHE A 282 -11.26 11.93 -0.70
C PHE A 282 -10.92 11.24 -2.04
N ILE A 283 -11.81 10.40 -2.56
CA ILE A 283 -11.64 9.73 -3.85
C ILE A 283 -11.59 10.76 -4.99
N LYS A 284 -10.54 10.68 -5.81
CA LYS A 284 -10.37 11.47 -7.03
C LYS A 284 -10.83 10.69 -8.26
N GLU A 285 -10.97 11.36 -9.41
CA GLU A 285 -11.47 10.77 -10.67
C GLU A 285 -10.80 9.44 -11.07
N LYS A 286 -9.49 9.34 -10.86
CA LYS A 286 -8.67 8.17 -11.21
C LYS A 286 -8.64 7.08 -10.13
N GLN A 287 -9.48 7.19 -9.11
CA GLN A 287 -9.55 6.27 -7.99
C GLN A 287 -10.96 5.75 -7.78
N ASP A 288 -11.08 4.62 -7.08
CA ASP A 288 -12.34 4.00 -6.73
C ASP A 288 -12.29 3.47 -5.31
N PHE A 289 -13.40 3.64 -4.59
CA PHE A 289 -13.65 2.93 -3.34
C PHE A 289 -14.61 1.78 -3.61
N VAL A 290 -14.26 0.60 -3.13
CA VAL A 290 -15.05 -0.62 -3.25
C VAL A 290 -15.17 -1.26 -1.88
N THR A 291 -16.38 -1.65 -1.48
CA THR A 291 -16.54 -2.41 -0.24
C THR A 291 -15.80 -3.75 -0.31
N GLY A 292 -15.26 -4.21 0.83
CA GLY A 292 -14.61 -5.53 0.87
C GLY A 292 -15.59 -6.67 0.56
N ALA A 293 -16.89 -6.48 0.82
CA ALA A 293 -17.94 -7.42 0.46
C ALA A 293 -18.10 -7.56 -1.07
N ASP A 294 -18.15 -6.45 -1.80
CA ASP A 294 -18.28 -6.46 -3.27
C ASP A 294 -17.04 -7.04 -3.93
N LEU A 295 -15.84 -6.64 -3.45
CA LEU A 295 -14.58 -7.21 -3.92
C LEU A 295 -14.55 -8.71 -3.70
N LYS A 296 -14.87 -9.18 -2.49
CA LYS A 296 -14.91 -10.60 -2.16
C LYS A 296 -15.88 -11.38 -3.04
N ALA A 297 -17.08 -10.85 -3.27
CA ALA A 297 -18.08 -11.49 -4.12
C ALA A 297 -17.59 -11.64 -5.57
N ASP A 298 -16.95 -10.61 -6.12
CA ASP A 298 -16.38 -10.65 -7.46
C ASP A 298 -15.18 -11.60 -7.56
N LEU A 299 -14.24 -11.55 -6.61
CA LEU A 299 -13.10 -12.47 -6.54
C LEU A 299 -13.53 -13.93 -6.47
N ARG A 300 -14.59 -14.22 -5.71
CA ARG A 300 -15.18 -15.57 -5.63
C ARG A 300 -15.79 -16.01 -6.97
N ARG A 301 -16.47 -15.12 -7.67
CA ARG A 301 -17.04 -15.43 -8.99
C ARG A 301 -15.92 -15.70 -10.00
N LEU A 302 -14.88 -14.87 -9.99
CA LEU A 302 -13.69 -15.03 -10.84
C LEU A 302 -12.97 -16.34 -10.54
N SER A 303 -12.73 -16.66 -9.27
CA SER A 303 -12.03 -17.90 -8.88
C SER A 303 -12.81 -19.15 -9.32
N LYS A 304 -14.14 -19.16 -9.16
CA LYS A 304 -15.02 -20.22 -9.66
C LYS A 304 -14.95 -20.37 -11.18
N HIS A 305 -14.97 -19.25 -11.91
CA HIS A 305 -14.87 -19.29 -13.36
C HIS A 305 -13.51 -19.85 -13.80
N LEU A 306 -12.41 -19.36 -13.20
CA LEU A 306 -11.06 -19.86 -13.49
C LEU A 306 -10.92 -21.36 -13.23
N ALA A 307 -11.53 -21.86 -12.16
CA ALA A 307 -11.52 -23.29 -11.83
C ALA A 307 -12.34 -24.15 -12.82
N SER A 308 -13.26 -23.54 -13.57
CA SER A 308 -14.08 -24.22 -14.58
C SER A 308 -13.45 -24.24 -15.99
N LEU A 309 -12.37 -23.50 -16.21
CA LEU A 309 -11.69 -23.46 -17.50
C LEU A 309 -11.00 -24.79 -17.80
N THR A 310 -11.20 -25.29 -19.01
CA THR A 310 -10.52 -26.49 -19.54
C THR A 310 -9.61 -26.17 -20.72
N ASP A 311 -9.84 -25.04 -21.38
CA ASP A 311 -9.05 -24.58 -22.51
C ASP A 311 -7.69 -24.03 -22.05
N ALA A 312 -6.61 -24.57 -22.61
CA ALA A 312 -5.25 -24.23 -22.19
C ALA A 312 -4.86 -22.79 -22.57
N GLU A 313 -5.37 -22.26 -23.69
CA GLU A 313 -5.09 -20.89 -24.12
C GLU A 313 -5.81 -19.89 -23.23
N GLU A 314 -7.08 -20.14 -22.88
CA GLU A 314 -7.83 -19.32 -21.92
C GLU A 314 -7.19 -19.36 -20.53
N ILE A 315 -6.77 -20.53 -20.06
CA ILE A 315 -6.06 -20.67 -18.78
C ILE A 315 -4.77 -19.84 -18.79
N GLU A 316 -3.98 -19.89 -19.87
CA GLU A 316 -2.75 -19.10 -19.96
C GLU A 316 -3.02 -17.60 -20.06
N ARG A 317 -3.99 -17.21 -20.89
CA ARG A 317 -4.43 -15.83 -21.07
C ARG A 317 -4.86 -15.22 -19.75
N PHE A 318 -5.81 -15.85 -19.06
CA PHE A 318 -6.37 -15.32 -17.82
C PHE A 318 -5.44 -15.43 -16.62
N LYS A 319 -4.19 -15.90 -16.81
CA LYS A 319 -3.16 -15.71 -15.77
C LYS A 319 -2.78 -14.25 -15.59
N LYS A 320 -2.86 -13.44 -16.64
CA LYS A 320 -2.32 -12.07 -16.70
C LYS A 320 -3.40 -10.98 -16.73
N GLU A 321 -4.61 -11.33 -17.14
CA GLU A 321 -5.73 -10.40 -17.37
C GLU A 321 -7.06 -11.02 -16.94
N PRO A 322 -8.04 -10.22 -16.47
CA PRO A 322 -9.29 -10.76 -15.98
C PRO A 322 -10.21 -11.25 -17.11
N PRO A 323 -10.90 -12.39 -16.93
CA PRO A 323 -11.91 -12.86 -17.88
C PRO A 323 -13.07 -11.86 -17.98
N LEU A 324 -13.60 -11.70 -19.20
CA LEU A 324 -14.68 -10.74 -19.51
C LEU A 324 -16.05 -11.23 -19.02
N LEU A 325 -16.20 -11.36 -17.70
CA LEU A 325 -17.46 -11.75 -17.08
C LEU A 325 -18.41 -10.55 -16.99
N PRO A 326 -19.69 -10.70 -17.37
CA PRO A 326 -20.70 -9.67 -17.19
C PRO A 326 -20.81 -9.23 -15.73
N ASN A 327 -20.97 -7.92 -15.50
CA ASN A 327 -21.10 -7.32 -14.18
C ASN A 327 -19.93 -7.65 -13.24
N SER A 328 -18.72 -7.86 -13.78
CA SER A 328 -17.51 -8.00 -12.97
C SER A 328 -16.95 -6.66 -12.54
N LEU A 329 -16.80 -6.52 -11.21
CA LEU A 329 -16.15 -5.37 -10.61
C LEU A 329 -14.71 -5.25 -11.11
N THR A 330 -13.94 -6.34 -11.06
CA THR A 330 -12.55 -6.35 -11.53
C THR A 330 -12.46 -5.98 -13.00
N VAL A 331 -13.35 -6.48 -13.86
CA VAL A 331 -13.40 -6.07 -15.27
C VAL A 331 -13.73 -4.59 -15.44
N SER A 332 -14.66 -4.05 -14.64
CA SER A 332 -15.00 -2.63 -14.64
C SER A 332 -13.80 -1.75 -14.26
N LEU A 333 -13.09 -2.10 -13.19
CA LEU A 333 -11.90 -1.39 -12.72
C LEU A 333 -10.76 -1.48 -13.73
N TRP A 334 -10.52 -2.65 -14.31
CA TRP A 334 -9.54 -2.81 -15.39
C TRP A 334 -9.92 -1.98 -16.63
N SER A 335 -11.19 -1.95 -17.01
CA SER A 335 -11.68 -1.11 -18.11
C SER A 335 -11.42 0.37 -17.82
N LYS A 336 -11.77 0.86 -16.62
CA LYS A 336 -11.60 2.26 -16.21
C LYS A 336 -10.13 2.69 -16.18
N HIS A 337 -9.26 1.89 -15.57
CA HIS A 337 -7.88 2.31 -15.32
C HIS A 337 -6.89 1.92 -16.44
N PHE A 338 -7.18 0.86 -17.21
CA PHE A 338 -6.27 0.31 -18.22
C PHE A 338 -6.87 0.25 -19.63
N ASN A 339 -8.13 0.68 -19.85
CA ASN A 339 -8.87 0.51 -21.11
C ASN A 339 -9.00 -0.95 -21.57
N TRP A 340 -8.99 -1.90 -20.62
CA TRP A 340 -9.26 -3.32 -20.89
C TRP A 340 -10.66 -3.51 -21.55
N PRO A 341 -10.86 -4.40 -22.53
CA PRO A 341 -9.92 -5.36 -23.13
C PRO A 341 -9.09 -4.84 -24.30
N ARG A 342 -9.06 -3.53 -24.55
CA ARG A 342 -8.23 -3.02 -25.66
C ARG A 342 -6.76 -3.19 -25.30
N PRO A 343 -5.94 -3.80 -26.16
CA PRO A 343 -4.52 -3.98 -25.88
C PRO A 343 -3.84 -2.60 -25.89
N ARG A 344 -3.45 -2.08 -24.72
CA ARG A 344 -2.52 -0.93 -24.67
C ARG A 344 -1.10 -1.33 -25.03
N PHE A 345 -0.74 -2.61 -24.86
CA PHE A 345 0.61 -3.13 -25.09
C PHE A 345 0.55 -4.55 -25.64
N ALA A 346 0.44 -4.69 -26.96
CA ALA A 346 0.89 -5.92 -27.61
C ALA A 346 2.41 -5.80 -27.69
N ASP A 347 3.16 -6.51 -26.83
CA ASP A 347 4.61 -6.64 -27.04
C ASP A 347 4.78 -7.39 -28.36
N PRO A 348 5.35 -6.77 -29.42
CA PRO A 348 5.56 -7.44 -30.69
C PRO A 348 6.46 -8.66 -30.57
N ARG A 349 7.20 -8.78 -29.45
CA ARG A 349 8.08 -9.90 -29.11
C ARG A 349 7.48 -10.87 -28.09
N ALA A 350 6.19 -10.77 -27.76
CA ALA A 350 5.54 -11.61 -26.74
C ALA A 350 5.74 -13.12 -26.94
N ASN A 351 5.87 -13.58 -28.19
CA ASN A 351 6.10 -14.98 -28.56
C ASN A 351 7.58 -15.31 -28.80
N ASP A 352 8.49 -14.34 -28.69
CA ASP A 352 9.93 -14.53 -28.85
C ASP A 352 10.56 -14.93 -27.51
N LEU A 353 10.49 -16.23 -27.21
CA LEU A 353 11.06 -16.80 -25.99
C LEU A 353 12.58 -16.58 -25.90
N ALA A 354 13.29 -16.52 -27.03
CA ALA A 354 14.74 -16.29 -27.04
C ALA A 354 15.07 -14.86 -26.63
N TYR A 355 14.32 -13.88 -27.14
CA TYR A 355 14.41 -12.48 -26.71
C TYR A 355 14.14 -12.34 -25.21
N HIS A 356 13.06 -12.93 -24.70
CA HIS A 356 12.71 -12.86 -23.28
C HIS A 356 13.74 -13.56 -22.39
N ALA A 357 14.29 -14.71 -22.81
CA ALA A 357 15.35 -15.41 -22.09
C ALA A 357 16.64 -14.56 -22.03
N LYS A 358 17.02 -13.93 -23.15
CA LYS A 358 18.16 -13.02 -23.21
C LYS A 358 17.96 -11.82 -22.29
N LYS A 359 16.80 -11.16 -22.36
CA LYS A 359 16.48 -10.01 -21.51
C LYS A 359 16.43 -10.39 -20.03
N ALA A 360 15.85 -11.54 -19.68
CA ALA A 360 15.87 -12.04 -18.31
C ALA A 360 17.30 -12.26 -17.80
N ARG A 361 18.22 -12.76 -18.64
CA ARG A 361 19.64 -12.91 -18.30
C ARG A 361 20.33 -11.57 -18.10
N GLU A 362 20.10 -10.60 -19.00
CA GLU A 362 20.65 -9.23 -18.89
C GLU A 362 20.25 -8.55 -17.58
N VAL A 363 18.99 -8.75 -17.17
CA VAL A 363 18.45 -8.26 -15.89
C VAL A 363 19.07 -9.02 -14.71
N TYR A 364 19.14 -10.35 -14.78
CA TYR A 364 19.70 -11.17 -13.70
C TYR A 364 21.18 -10.87 -13.42
N ASP A 365 21.96 -10.60 -14.46
CA ASP A 365 23.39 -10.28 -14.35
C ASP A 365 23.64 -8.79 -14.04
N ALA A 366 22.58 -7.98 -13.82
CA ALA A 366 22.71 -6.55 -13.53
C ALA A 366 23.45 -6.32 -12.21
N ARG A 367 24.30 -5.28 -12.19
CA ARG A 367 25.20 -4.98 -11.07
C ARG A 367 24.89 -3.64 -10.43
N PRO A 368 25.08 -3.49 -9.10
CA PRO A 368 24.98 -2.20 -8.43
C PRO A 368 25.89 -1.16 -9.10
N LYS A 369 25.34 0.01 -9.41
CA LYS A 369 26.07 1.14 -9.97
C LYS A 369 25.67 2.44 -9.28
N PRO A 370 26.23 2.71 -8.08
CA PRO A 370 25.92 3.91 -7.31
C PRO A 370 26.13 5.18 -8.14
N GLY A 371 25.20 6.14 -8.04
CA GLY A 371 25.31 7.46 -8.69
C GLY A 371 24.74 7.58 -10.11
N ARG A 372 24.25 6.49 -10.73
CA ARG A 372 23.54 6.53 -12.03
C ARG A 372 22.07 6.16 -11.87
N ALA A 373 21.33 6.95 -11.09
CA ALA A 373 19.87 6.85 -11.08
C ALA A 373 19.32 7.49 -12.37
N PRO A 374 18.25 6.95 -12.99
CA PRO A 374 17.45 7.70 -13.95
C PRO A 374 17.05 9.04 -13.33
N VAL A 375 17.48 10.13 -13.96
CA VAL A 375 17.23 11.49 -13.43
C VAL A 375 15.75 11.84 -13.58
N HIS A 376 15.06 11.29 -14.60
CA HIS A 376 13.62 11.39 -14.83
C HIS A 376 13.11 10.24 -15.72
N GLY A 377 11.86 9.83 -15.55
CA GLY A 377 11.18 8.84 -16.40
C GLY A 377 11.15 7.41 -15.85
N GLU A 378 10.45 6.50 -16.55
CA GLU A 378 10.36 5.10 -16.14
C GLU A 378 11.73 4.39 -16.32
N PRO A 379 12.21 3.65 -15.32
CA PRO A 379 13.45 2.89 -15.45
C PRO A 379 13.30 1.81 -16.53
N SER A 380 14.37 1.54 -17.27
CA SER A 380 14.36 0.46 -18.28
C SER A 380 14.22 -0.92 -17.65
N VAL A 381 14.66 -1.07 -16.39
CA VAL A 381 14.60 -2.30 -15.62
C VAL A 381 14.24 -2.01 -14.17
N MET A 382 13.34 -2.82 -13.62
CA MET A 382 13.05 -2.86 -12.19
C MET A 382 13.14 -4.31 -11.72
N MET A 383 13.99 -4.55 -10.72
CA MET A 383 14.13 -5.85 -10.06
C MET A 383 13.60 -5.75 -8.65
N THR A 384 12.89 -6.77 -8.20
CA THR A 384 12.46 -6.92 -6.82
C THR A 384 12.98 -8.23 -6.27
N SER A 385 13.40 -8.24 -5.01
CA SER A 385 13.70 -9.47 -4.28
C SER A 385 12.55 -9.81 -3.33
N ALA A 386 12.25 -11.10 -3.21
CA ALA A 386 11.27 -11.61 -2.27
C ALA A 386 11.71 -12.99 -1.75
N SER A 387 11.69 -13.16 -0.44
CA SER A 387 12.01 -14.42 0.22
C SER A 387 10.77 -15.31 0.30
N TYR A 388 10.96 -16.59 0.00
CA TYR A 388 9.92 -17.62 0.08
C TYR A 388 10.33 -18.71 1.06
N GLY A 389 9.41 -19.05 1.96
CA GLY A 389 9.48 -20.25 2.79
C GLY A 389 8.78 -21.44 2.12
N PRO A 390 9.08 -22.68 2.55
CA PRO A 390 8.43 -23.89 2.02
C PRO A 390 6.89 -23.90 2.19
N ASN A 391 6.39 -23.19 3.20
CA ASN A 391 4.96 -23.12 3.53
C ASN A 391 4.24 -21.92 2.92
N ASP A 392 4.95 -21.04 2.20
CA ASP A 392 4.32 -19.95 1.47
C ASP A 392 3.55 -20.51 0.27
N PHE A 393 2.47 -19.83 -0.13
CA PHE A 393 1.79 -20.16 -1.37
C PHE A 393 2.75 -19.98 -2.55
N CYS A 394 2.72 -20.92 -3.48
CA CYS A 394 3.62 -20.91 -4.62
C CYS A 394 3.29 -19.74 -5.56
N TYR A 395 4.34 -19.11 -6.11
CA TYR A 395 4.26 -17.99 -7.05
C TYR A 395 3.35 -18.25 -8.27
N CYS A 396 3.19 -19.52 -8.68
CA CYS A 396 2.30 -19.86 -9.80
C CYS A 396 0.80 -19.68 -9.47
N LYS A 397 0.46 -19.39 -8.21
CA LYS A 397 -0.91 -19.16 -7.72
C LYS A 397 -1.83 -20.37 -7.96
N SER A 398 -1.28 -21.59 -7.88
CA SER A 398 -2.03 -22.85 -8.03
C SER A 398 -2.79 -23.28 -6.77
N GLY A 399 -2.69 -22.52 -5.68
CA GLY A 399 -3.21 -22.89 -4.36
C GLY A 399 -2.36 -23.88 -3.56
N LYS A 400 -1.27 -24.38 -4.14
CA LYS A 400 -0.29 -25.23 -3.45
C LYS A 400 0.78 -24.37 -2.77
N THR A 401 1.35 -24.86 -1.68
CA THR A 401 2.56 -24.25 -1.09
C THR A 401 3.78 -24.50 -1.97
N VAL A 402 4.88 -23.77 -1.74
CA VAL A 402 6.16 -24.00 -2.43
C VAL A 402 6.61 -25.45 -2.28
N SER A 403 6.52 -26.04 -1.09
CA SER A 403 6.90 -27.45 -0.85
C SER A 403 6.04 -28.46 -1.59
N GLN A 404 4.76 -28.16 -1.80
CA GLN A 404 3.77 -29.06 -2.42
C GLN A 404 3.62 -28.85 -3.94
N CYS A 405 4.17 -27.77 -4.49
CA CYS A 405 4.00 -27.41 -5.89
C CYS A 405 5.12 -28.01 -6.75
N ASP A 406 4.76 -28.46 -7.96
CA ASP A 406 5.68 -29.06 -8.92
C ASP A 406 6.03 -28.10 -10.08
N CYS A 407 5.73 -26.81 -9.94
CA CYS A 407 6.09 -25.83 -10.96
C CYS A 407 7.59 -25.54 -10.94
N LYS A 408 8.13 -25.01 -12.05
CA LYS A 408 9.56 -24.69 -12.19
C LYS A 408 10.09 -23.83 -11.04
N PHE A 409 9.31 -22.84 -10.59
CA PHE A 409 9.67 -22.00 -9.46
C PHE A 409 9.85 -22.80 -8.17
N ALA A 410 8.89 -23.65 -7.83
CA ALA A 410 8.94 -24.47 -6.62
C ALA A 410 10.10 -25.48 -6.62
N MET A 411 10.47 -26.00 -7.80
CA MET A 411 11.60 -26.92 -7.95
C MET A 411 12.95 -26.29 -7.60
N ILE A 412 13.11 -24.96 -7.67
CA ILE A 412 14.33 -24.25 -7.27
C ILE A 412 14.62 -24.44 -5.77
N PHE A 413 13.59 -24.63 -4.95
CA PHE A 413 13.70 -24.78 -3.50
C PHE A 413 13.90 -26.22 -3.04
N ARG A 414 13.88 -27.21 -3.95
CA ARG A 414 14.12 -28.61 -3.61
C ARG A 414 15.63 -28.89 -3.66
N PRO A 415 16.21 -29.60 -2.68
CA PRO A 415 17.59 -30.04 -2.81
C PRO A 415 17.75 -30.90 -4.07
N PRO A 416 18.88 -30.80 -4.80
CA PRO A 416 19.13 -31.67 -5.94
C PRO A 416 19.03 -33.14 -5.47
N PRO A 417 18.48 -34.04 -6.29
CA PRO A 417 18.41 -35.45 -5.93
C PRO A 417 19.82 -35.93 -5.55
N LEU A 418 19.94 -36.55 -4.38
CA LEU A 418 21.17 -37.21 -3.97
C LEU A 418 21.55 -38.18 -5.09
N ALA A 419 22.70 -37.96 -5.73
CA ALA A 419 23.23 -38.90 -6.72
C ALA A 419 23.44 -40.23 -6.00
N GLY A 420 22.66 -41.23 -6.37
CA GLY A 420 22.72 -42.60 -5.83
C GLY A 420 23.87 -43.40 -6.41
#